data_AF-A0A4Q3MHS8-F1
#
_entry.id   AF-A0A4Q3MHS8-F1
#
_cell.length_a   1.000
_cell.length_b   1.000
_cell.length_c   1.000
_cell.angle_alpha   90.00
_cell.angle_beta   90.00
_cell.angle_gamma   90.00
#
_symmetry.space_group_name_H-M   'P 1'
#
loop_
_entity.id
_entity.type
_entity.pdbx_description
1 polymer ?
#
loop_
_entity_poly.entity_id
_entity_poly.type
_entity_poly.pdbx_seq_one_letter_code
_entity_poly.pdbx_strand_id
1 'polypeptide(L)'
;MVHARGPLQVPTVSTISMAELPVQGRDMMSLIYQGGPFRYDRDGTVFGNRERLLPARNRGYYREYTVKTPNERSRGARRIVCGGVKPVLPDACYYTDDHYASFRQIVQ
;
A
#
# COMPACT_ATOMS: atom_id res chain seq x y z
N MET A 1 34.17 -15.66 2.96
CA MET A 1 33.37 -15.55 1.73
C MET A 1 32.38 -14.41 1.91
N VAL A 2 32.63 -13.26 1.29
CA VAL A 2 31.73 -12.11 1.33
C VAL A 2 30.75 -12.22 0.15
N HIS A 3 29.47 -12.44 0.42
CA HIS A 3 28.44 -12.43 -0.63
C HIS A 3 28.26 -10.98 -1.10
N ALA A 4 28.58 -10.73 -2.37
CA ALA A 4 28.29 -9.48 -3.04
C ALA A 4 26.76 -9.25 -3.04
N ARG A 5 26.32 -8.11 -2.49
CA ARG A 5 24.94 -7.63 -2.66
C ARG A 5 24.81 -7.21 -4.13
N GLY A 6 24.26 -8.09 -4.96
CA GLY A 6 23.80 -7.72 -6.30
C GLY A 6 22.83 -6.53 -6.22
N PRO A 7 22.69 -5.72 -7.29
CA PRO A 7 21.80 -4.58 -7.29
C PRO A 7 20.39 -5.05 -6.87
N LEU A 8 19.80 -4.35 -5.89
CA LEU A 8 18.43 -4.59 -5.47
C LEU A 8 17.55 -4.46 -6.72
N GLN A 9 17.04 -5.58 -7.23
CA GLN A 9 16.05 -5.56 -8.31
C GLN A 9 14.86 -4.76 -7.78
N VAL A 10 14.66 -3.57 -8.32
CA VAL A 10 13.45 -2.80 -8.06
C VAL A 10 12.37 -3.47 -8.90
N PRO A 11 11.33 -4.08 -8.28
CA PRO A 11 10.23 -4.62 -9.06
C PRO A 11 9.64 -3.50 -9.91
N THR A 12 9.41 -3.77 -11.19
CA THR A 12 8.69 -2.84 -12.08
C THR A 12 7.22 -2.88 -11.70
N VAL A 13 6.83 -1.99 -10.79
CA VAL A 13 5.44 -1.84 -10.36
C VAL A 13 4.72 -0.98 -11.40
N SER A 14 3.62 -1.49 -11.96
CA SER A 14 2.75 -0.70 -12.85
C SER A 14 2.21 0.55 -12.12
N THR A 15 1.73 1.55 -12.83
CA THR A 15 1.21 2.79 -12.22
C THR A 15 -0.30 2.92 -12.39
N ILE A 16 -0.94 3.71 -11.53
CA ILE A 16 -2.34 4.15 -11.62
C ILE A 16 -2.42 5.59 -11.13
N SER A 17 -3.16 6.47 -11.81
CA SER A 17 -3.36 7.83 -11.32
C SER A 17 -4.33 7.85 -10.13
N MET A 18 -4.23 8.87 -9.28
CA MET A 18 -5.16 9.06 -8.17
C MET A 18 -6.62 9.21 -8.65
N ALA A 19 -6.82 9.77 -9.84
CA ALA A 19 -8.14 9.95 -10.45
C ALA A 19 -8.79 8.64 -10.91
N GLU A 20 -7.98 7.65 -11.31
CA GLU A 20 -8.44 6.32 -11.75
C GLU A 20 -8.77 5.38 -10.59
N LEU A 21 -8.41 5.75 -9.35
CA LEU A 21 -8.79 4.96 -8.19
C LEU A 21 -10.32 4.93 -8.02
N PRO A 22 -10.88 3.81 -7.53
CA PRO A 22 -12.25 3.80 -7.01
C PRO A 22 -12.43 4.94 -6.00
N VAL A 23 -13.64 5.49 -5.90
CA VAL A 23 -13.98 6.58 -4.97
C VAL A 23 -13.51 6.25 -3.55
N GLN A 24 -13.76 5.02 -3.09
CA GLN A 24 -13.36 4.54 -1.77
C GLN A 24 -11.83 4.52 -1.57
N GLY A 25 -11.05 4.37 -2.64
CA GLY A 25 -9.59 4.45 -2.60
C GLY A 25 -9.11 5.89 -2.41
N ARG A 26 -9.75 6.85 -3.08
CA ARG A 26 -9.47 8.29 -2.90
C ARG A 26 -9.85 8.78 -1.50
N ASP A 27 -10.97 8.30 -0.97
CA ASP A 27 -11.39 8.57 0.41
C ASP A 27 -10.35 8.03 1.40
N MET A 28 -9.87 6.80 1.18
CA MET A 28 -8.86 6.20 2.04
C MET A 28 -7.52 6.94 1.97
N MET A 29 -7.09 7.40 0.79
CA MET A 29 -5.91 8.27 0.66
C MET A 29 -6.04 9.52 1.54
N SER A 30 -7.22 10.15 1.53
CA SER A 30 -7.49 11.33 2.36
C SER A 30 -7.37 11.02 3.86
N LEU A 31 -7.92 9.89 4.31
CA LEU A 31 -7.80 9.42 5.70
C LEU A 31 -6.35 9.10 6.08
N ILE A 32 -5.56 8.52 5.18
CA ILE A 32 -4.14 8.22 5.43
C ILE A 32 -3.37 9.50 5.72
N TYR A 33 -3.55 10.55 4.91
CA TYR A 33 -2.90 11.85 5.15
C TYR A 33 -3.39 12.55 6.42
N GLN A 34 -4.62 12.28 6.87
CA GLN A 34 -5.18 12.81 8.11
C GLN A 34 -4.79 11.98 9.35
N GLY A 35 -4.30 10.75 9.16
CA GLY A 35 -3.99 9.83 10.26
C GLY A 35 -5.21 9.07 10.82
N GLY A 36 -6.29 8.97 10.04
CA GLY A 36 -7.54 8.31 10.43
C GLY A 36 -8.67 9.31 10.72
N PRO A 37 -9.75 8.87 11.41
CA PRO A 37 -9.93 7.55 12.02
C PRO A 37 -10.05 6.42 11.00
N PHE A 38 -9.57 5.23 11.36
CA PHE A 38 -9.68 4.04 10.51
C PHE A 38 -10.75 3.07 11.02
N ARG A 39 -11.42 2.40 10.10
CA ARG A 39 -12.57 1.55 10.42
C ARG A 39 -12.18 0.14 10.84
N TYR A 40 -11.08 -0.40 10.30
CA TYR A 40 -10.69 -1.79 10.53
C TYR A 40 -9.40 -1.86 11.34
N ASP A 41 -9.30 -2.84 12.25
CA ASP A 41 -8.15 -3.01 13.16
C ASP A 41 -6.81 -3.22 12.45
N ARG A 42 -6.85 -3.64 11.18
CA ARG A 42 -5.65 -3.84 10.35
C ARG A 42 -5.18 -2.56 9.66
N ASP A 43 -6.01 -1.53 9.59
CA ASP A 43 -5.67 -0.28 8.94
C ASP A 43 -4.57 0.44 9.74
N GLY A 44 -3.49 0.81 9.06
CA GLY A 44 -2.30 1.39 9.67
C GLY A 44 -1.34 0.36 10.28
N THR A 45 -1.65 -0.94 10.25
CA THR A 45 -0.71 -1.97 10.72
C THR A 45 0.40 -2.22 9.71
N VAL A 46 1.53 -2.79 10.18
CA VAL A 46 2.73 -3.00 9.35
C VAL A 46 2.45 -4.05 8.27
N PHE A 47 2.68 -3.69 7.01
CA PHE A 47 2.71 -4.61 5.89
C PHE A 47 4.12 -5.19 5.70
N GLY A 48 4.23 -6.51 5.63
CA GLY A 48 5.52 -7.20 5.67
C GLY A 48 6.28 -7.26 4.35
N ASN A 49 5.63 -7.05 3.19
CA ASN A 49 6.21 -7.21 1.86
C ASN A 49 7.03 -8.52 1.71
N ARG A 50 6.48 -9.67 2.14
CA ARG A 50 7.22 -10.94 2.20
C ARG A 50 7.52 -11.50 0.80
N GLU A 51 6.57 -11.30 -0.10
CA GLU A 51 6.57 -11.69 -1.50
C GLU A 51 7.43 -10.74 -2.36
N ARG A 52 7.91 -9.62 -1.77
CA ARG A 52 8.81 -8.63 -2.40
C ARG A 52 8.27 -8.03 -3.70
N LEU A 53 6.95 -7.84 -3.77
CA LEU A 53 6.27 -7.19 -4.89
C LEU A 53 6.42 -5.66 -4.87
N LEU A 54 6.75 -5.10 -3.70
CA LEU A 54 7.12 -3.68 -3.53
C LEU A 54 8.64 -3.55 -3.35
N PRO A 55 9.23 -2.36 -3.61
CA PRO A 55 10.65 -2.11 -3.36
C PRO A 55 11.13 -2.57 -1.97
N ALA A 56 12.34 -3.11 -1.92
CA ALA A 56 12.93 -3.55 -0.65
C ALA A 56 13.21 -2.35 0.27
N ARG A 57 12.58 -2.34 1.45
CA ARG A 57 12.75 -1.30 2.49
C ARG A 57 12.84 -1.96 3.88
N ASN A 58 13.28 -1.18 4.87
CA ASN A 58 13.41 -1.65 6.25
C ASN A 58 12.07 -2.11 6.85
N ARG A 59 12.11 -3.01 7.84
CA ARG A 59 10.90 -3.49 8.53
C ARG A 59 10.13 -2.31 9.13
N GLY A 60 8.81 -2.33 9.00
CA GLY A 60 7.93 -1.27 9.49
C GLY A 60 7.75 -0.09 8.54
N TYR A 61 8.43 -0.10 7.39
CA TYR A 61 8.31 0.96 6.39
C TYR A 61 6.95 1.00 5.70
N TYR A 62 6.36 -0.17 5.42
CA TYR A 62 5.06 -0.27 4.76
C TYR A 62 3.93 -0.48 5.78
N ARG A 63 2.78 0.16 5.53
CA ARG A 63 1.54 -0.01 6.28
C ARG A 63 0.37 -0.28 5.34
N GLU A 64 -0.55 -1.13 5.76
CA GLU A 64 -1.74 -1.49 4.97
C GLU A 64 -3.00 -0.76 5.41
N TYR A 65 -3.89 -0.54 4.47
CA TYR A 65 -5.12 0.23 4.62
C TYR A 65 -6.23 -0.40 3.77
N THR A 66 -7.40 -0.61 4.36
CA THR A 66 -8.55 -1.23 3.70
C THR A 66 -9.24 -0.24 2.77
N VAL A 67 -9.41 -0.61 1.51
CA VAL A 67 -10.30 0.10 0.60
C VAL A 67 -11.63 -0.65 0.57
N LYS A 68 -12.72 0.01 0.98
CA LYS A 68 -14.03 -0.65 1.05
C LYS A 68 -14.52 -1.01 -0.35
N THR A 69 -14.93 -2.26 -0.52
CA THR A 69 -15.73 -2.69 -1.68
C THR A 69 -17.22 -2.47 -1.34
N PRO A 70 -18.00 -1.74 -2.17
CA PRO A 70 -19.44 -1.62 -1.97
C PRO A 70 -20.12 -2.98 -1.89
N ASN A 71 -21.12 -3.11 -1.01
CA ASN A 71 -21.92 -4.33 -0.77
C ASN A 71 -21.16 -5.54 -0.20
N GLU A 72 -19.85 -5.42 0.03
CA GLU A 72 -19.06 -6.45 0.68
C GLU A 72 -19.25 -6.40 2.20
N ARG A 73 -19.47 -7.57 2.82
CA ARG A 73 -19.62 -7.68 4.28
C ARG A 73 -18.29 -7.84 4.99
N SER A 74 -17.31 -8.42 4.30
CA SER A 74 -15.93 -8.53 4.77
C SER A 74 -15.12 -7.27 4.47
N ARG A 75 -13.81 -7.28 4.76
CA ARG A 75 -12.88 -6.23 4.32
C ARG A 75 -12.68 -6.21 2.79
N GLY A 76 -13.11 -7.25 2.06
CA GLY A 76 -12.83 -7.41 0.64
C GLY A 76 -11.34 -7.58 0.33
N ALA A 77 -10.99 -7.59 -0.97
CA ALA A 77 -9.62 -7.78 -1.46
C ALA A 77 -8.82 -6.47 -1.64
N ARG A 78 -9.49 -5.32 -1.72
CA ARG A 78 -8.87 -4.05 -2.11
C ARG A 78 -8.10 -3.41 -0.95
N ARG A 79 -6.87 -2.97 -1.20
CA ARG A 79 -6.02 -2.32 -0.19
C ARG A 79 -5.20 -1.20 -0.80
N ILE A 80 -4.83 -0.26 0.04
CA ILE A 80 -3.71 0.65 -0.20
C ILE A 80 -2.59 0.27 0.76
N VAL A 81 -1.37 0.16 0.24
CA VAL A 81 -0.16 -0.01 1.04
C VAL A 81 0.68 1.25 0.85
N CYS A 82 0.92 1.99 1.92
CA CYS A 82 1.78 3.16 1.87
C CYS A 82 3.11 2.90 2.56
N GLY A 83 4.19 3.35 1.93
CA GLY A 83 5.54 3.34 2.46
C GLY A 83 5.94 4.72 2.95
N GLY A 84 6.67 4.79 4.06
CA GLY A 84 7.22 6.05 4.58
C GLY A 84 7.63 5.93 6.04
N VAL A 85 8.53 6.80 6.49
CA VAL A 85 8.91 6.86 7.91
C VAL A 85 7.76 7.41 8.75
N LYS A 86 7.04 8.41 8.23
CA LYS A 86 5.88 9.03 8.87
C LYS A 86 4.59 8.51 8.23
N PRO A 87 3.68 7.84 8.96
CA PRO A 87 2.48 7.26 8.38
C PRO A 87 1.58 8.26 7.63
N VAL A 88 1.49 9.51 8.13
CA VAL A 88 0.65 10.59 7.57
C VAL A 88 1.32 11.37 6.44
N LEU A 89 2.60 11.08 6.16
CA LEU A 89 3.37 11.68 5.07
C LEU A 89 4.11 10.57 4.31
N PRO A 90 3.37 9.71 3.58
CA PRO A 90 3.96 8.60 2.85
C PRO A 90 4.86 9.07 1.70
N ASP A 91 5.98 8.37 1.52
CA ASP A 91 6.90 8.57 0.38
C ASP A 91 6.26 8.08 -0.92
N ALA A 92 5.50 6.97 -0.85
CA ALA A 92 4.78 6.37 -1.96
C ALA A 92 3.63 5.49 -1.46
N CYS A 93 2.55 5.40 -2.24
CA CYS A 93 1.44 4.50 -1.97
C CYS A 93 1.15 3.60 -3.16
N TYR A 94 0.67 2.39 -2.87
CA TYR A 94 0.43 1.33 -3.84
C TYR A 94 -0.98 0.80 -3.65
N TYR A 95 -1.70 0.59 -4.75
CA TYR A 95 -3.04 0.02 -4.76
C TYR A 95 -2.98 -1.44 -5.20
N THR A 96 -3.74 -2.29 -4.53
CA THR A 96 -4.03 -3.68 -4.92
C THR A 96 -5.55 -3.86 -4.90
N ASP A 97 -6.08 -4.53 -5.91
CA ASP A 97 -7.48 -4.96 -5.99
C ASP A 97 -7.65 -6.49 -5.86
N ASP A 98 -6.55 -7.21 -5.65
CA ASP A 98 -6.44 -8.66 -5.70
C ASP A 98 -5.78 -9.27 -4.45
N HIS A 99 -5.93 -8.60 -3.30
CA HIS A 99 -5.44 -9.06 -2.00
C HIS A 99 -3.93 -9.33 -1.99
N TYR A 100 -3.16 -8.32 -2.39
CA TYR A 100 -1.69 -8.28 -2.43
C TYR A 100 -1.03 -9.20 -3.47
N ALA A 101 -1.78 -9.73 -4.44
CA ALA A 101 -1.20 -10.55 -5.52
C ALA A 101 -0.50 -9.69 -6.58
N SER A 102 -0.93 -8.45 -6.79
CA SER A 102 -0.27 -7.45 -7.62
C SER A 102 -0.44 -6.05 -7.05
N PHE A 103 0.41 -5.12 -7.52
CA PHE A 103 0.39 -3.73 -7.07
C PHE A 103 0.50 -2.77 -8.25
N ARG A 104 -0.18 -1.63 -8.10
CA ARG A 104 0.04 -0.44 -8.92
C ARG A 104 0.46 0.73 -8.04
N GLN A 105 1.54 1.42 -8.37
CA GLN A 105 1.95 2.64 -7.68
C GLN A 105 0.96 3.76 -8.02
N ILE A 106 0.45 4.43 -6.98
CA ILE A 106 -0.44 5.57 -7.12
C ILE A 106 0.41 6.80 -7.45
N VAL A 107 0.11 7.44 -8.57
CA VAL A 107 0.75 8.68 -9.03
C VAL A 107 -0.29 9.79 -9.15
N GLN A 108 0.15 11.05 -9.14
CA GLN A 108 -0.74 12.20 -9.35
C GLN A 108 -0.98 12.43 -10.84
#